data_AF-A0A174ZY09-F1
#
_entry.id   AF-A0A174ZY09-F1
#
_cell.length_a   1.000
_cell.length_b   1.000
_cell.length_c   1.000
_cell.angle_alpha   90.00
_cell.angle_beta   90.00
_cell.angle_gamma   90.00
#
_symmetry.space_group_name_H-M   'P 1'
#
loop_
_entity.id
_entity.type
_entity.pdbx_description
1 polymer ?
#
loop_
_entity_poly.entity_id
_entity_poly.type
_entity_poly.pdbx_seq_one_letter_code
_entity_poly.pdbx_strand_id
1 'polypeptide(L)'
;MKTLSQMEKKRAIILNNDNDDTRRLFESCLSRGKHVCKPIVDWSDQQVWEYIQAEKIPMNPLYEMGFHRVGCVGCPMAGKQRYREFRIFPTYERAYRRAFAKMLELRKAAGRQCKSRLWSDVDAFFRWWMEDPGIPGQYELSFHEDTNEIYYDYL
;
A
#
# COMPACT_ATOMS: atom_id res chain seq x y z
N MET A 1 -32.44 -28.54 -10.31
CA MET A 1 -31.16 -29.29 -10.28
C MET A 1 -30.02 -28.29 -10.30
N LYS A 2 -29.31 -28.10 -9.18
CA LYS A 2 -28.11 -27.26 -9.14
C LYS A 2 -26.96 -28.05 -9.77
N THR A 3 -26.22 -27.42 -10.68
CA THR A 3 -25.15 -28.06 -11.46
C THR A 3 -23.99 -28.51 -10.58
N LEU A 4 -23.36 -29.63 -10.96
CA LEU A 4 -22.21 -30.25 -10.28
C LEU A 4 -20.95 -29.35 -10.21
N SER A 5 -20.97 -28.13 -10.78
CA SER A 5 -19.86 -27.17 -10.63
C SER A 5 -19.82 -26.49 -9.26
N GLN A 6 -20.83 -26.69 -8.42
CA GLN A 6 -20.89 -26.24 -7.03
C GLN A 6 -20.29 -27.25 -6.03
N MET A 7 -19.78 -28.39 -6.49
CA MET A 7 -19.05 -29.33 -5.63
C MET A 7 -17.64 -28.79 -5.35
N GLU A 8 -17.56 -27.96 -4.32
CA GLU A 8 -16.42 -27.80 -3.40
C GLU A 8 -15.03 -28.03 -4.01
N LYS A 9 -14.46 -27.00 -4.64
CA LYS A 9 -13.01 -26.84 -4.62
C LYS A 9 -12.59 -26.67 -3.16
N LYS A 10 -12.32 -27.77 -2.46
CA LYS A 10 -11.53 -27.77 -1.22
C LYS A 10 -10.15 -27.23 -1.57
N ARG A 11 -10.04 -25.89 -1.61
CA ARG A 11 -8.75 -25.20 -1.65
C ARG A 11 -8.00 -25.69 -0.43
N ALA A 12 -6.80 -26.23 -0.63
CA ALA A 12 -5.92 -26.55 0.48
C ALA A 12 -5.88 -25.33 1.41
N ILE A 13 -6.13 -25.54 2.71
CA ILE A 13 -6.12 -24.44 3.68
C ILE A 13 -4.66 -23.98 3.80
N ILE A 14 -4.33 -22.95 3.04
CA ILE A 14 -3.09 -22.22 3.20
C ILE A 14 -3.30 -21.35 4.43
N LEU A 15 -2.46 -21.58 5.43
CA LEU A 15 -2.44 -20.81 6.66
C LEU A 15 -1.89 -19.40 6.34
N ASN A 16 -2.74 -18.54 5.81
CA ASN A 16 -2.44 -17.12 5.66
C ASN A 16 -3.00 -16.35 6.85
N ASN A 17 -2.33 -15.25 7.15
CA ASN A 17 -2.80 -14.26 8.11
C ASN A 17 -3.60 -13.18 7.38
N ASP A 18 -4.62 -13.63 6.64
CA ASP A 18 -5.62 -12.76 6.02
C ASP A 18 -6.90 -12.74 6.87
N ASN A 19 -7.82 -11.84 6.51
CA ASN A 19 -9.08 -11.63 7.21
C ASN A 19 -10.27 -12.15 6.38
N ASP A 20 -10.13 -13.35 5.80
CA ASP A 20 -11.16 -13.99 4.98
C ASP A 20 -12.26 -14.62 5.87
N ASP A 21 -13.52 -14.54 5.47
CA ASP A 21 -14.66 -15.08 6.23
C ASP A 21 -14.62 -16.61 6.41
N THR A 22 -13.75 -17.31 5.67
CA THR A 22 -13.52 -18.75 5.83
C THR A 22 -12.55 -19.08 6.96
N ARG A 23 -11.95 -18.08 7.62
CA ARG A 23 -11.02 -18.28 8.74
C ARG A 23 -11.74 -18.81 9.97
N ARG A 24 -10.99 -19.61 10.73
CA ARG A 24 -11.49 -20.29 11.94
C ARG A 24 -10.68 -19.87 13.15
N LEU A 25 -11.28 -19.99 14.33
CA LEU A 25 -10.63 -19.74 15.60
C LEU A 25 -9.33 -20.55 15.74
N PHE A 26 -9.36 -21.82 15.36
CA PHE A 26 -8.18 -22.68 15.34
C PHE A 26 -7.89 -23.19 13.93
N GLU A 27 -6.70 -22.89 13.42
CA GLU A 27 -6.20 -23.40 12.14
C GLU A 27 -4.90 -24.17 12.34
N SER A 28 -4.78 -25.32 11.68
CA SER A 28 -3.61 -26.20 11.80
C SER A 28 -2.99 -26.47 10.44
N CYS A 29 -1.72 -26.11 10.28
CA CYS A 29 -0.89 -26.45 9.13
C CYS A 29 -0.17 -27.77 9.42
N LEU A 30 -0.76 -28.88 8.96
CA LEU A 30 -0.23 -30.23 9.18
C LEU A 30 1.18 -30.42 8.61
N SER A 31 1.48 -29.81 7.45
CA SER A 31 2.79 -29.93 6.80
C SER A 31 3.93 -29.26 7.57
N ARG A 32 3.64 -28.24 8.38
CA ARG A 32 4.64 -27.50 9.17
C ARG A 32 4.49 -27.72 10.68
N GLY A 33 3.53 -28.54 11.12
CA GLY A 33 3.20 -28.73 12.54
C GLY A 33 2.80 -27.44 13.27
N LYS A 34 2.31 -26.42 12.54
CA LYS A 34 1.98 -25.11 13.13
C LYS A 34 0.50 -25.01 13.43
N HIS A 35 0.16 -24.62 14.64
CA HIS A 35 -1.21 -24.32 15.07
C HIS A 35 -1.34 -22.82 15.35
N VAL A 36 -2.45 -22.21 14.90
CA VAL A 36 -2.75 -20.79 15.10
C VAL A 36 -4.11 -20.65 15.75
N CYS A 37 -4.20 -19.82 16.78
CA CYS A 37 -5.43 -19.40 17.42
C CYS A 37 -5.71 -17.93 17.07
N LYS A 38 -6.94 -17.59 16.67
CA LYS A 38 -7.40 -16.25 16.30
C LYS A 38 -8.59 -15.82 17.20
N PRO A 39 -8.34 -15.37 18.45
CA PRO A 39 -9.38 -15.25 19.49
C PRO A 39 -10.56 -14.34 19.16
N ILE A 40 -10.37 -13.39 18.24
CA ILE A 40 -11.37 -12.40 17.84
C ILE A 40 -11.82 -12.58 16.37
N VAL A 41 -11.63 -13.77 15.80
CA VAL A 41 -11.94 -14.01 14.37
C VAL A 41 -13.41 -13.78 14.02
N ASP A 42 -14.32 -14.05 14.96
CA ASP A 42 -15.76 -13.87 14.78
C ASP A 42 -16.26 -12.50 15.25
N TRP A 43 -15.35 -11.60 15.66
CA TRP A 43 -15.73 -10.27 16.13
C TRP A 43 -15.94 -9.32 14.94
N SER A 44 -17.02 -8.55 15.00
CA SER A 44 -17.19 -7.39 14.12
C SER A 44 -16.31 -6.22 14.55
N ASP A 45 -16.03 -5.31 13.62
CA ASP A 45 -15.33 -4.06 13.94
C ASP A 45 -16.00 -3.31 15.11
N GLN A 46 -17.33 -3.30 15.15
CA GLN A 46 -18.09 -2.67 16.22
C GLN A 46 -17.83 -3.32 17.59
N GLN A 47 -17.82 -4.66 17.67
CA GLN A 47 -17.54 -5.38 18.91
C GLN A 47 -16.12 -5.09 19.43
N VAL A 48 -15.14 -4.98 18.51
CA VAL A 48 -13.77 -4.59 18.86
C VAL A 48 -13.75 -3.19 19.49
N TRP A 49 -14.43 -2.22 18.88
CA TRP A 49 -14.48 -0.84 19.38
C TRP A 49 -15.26 -0.68 20.68
N GLU A 50 -16.35 -1.42 20.87
CA GLU A 50 -17.13 -1.43 22.11
C GLU A 50 -16.29 -1.98 23.28
N TYR A 51 -15.56 -3.07 23.04
CA TYR A 51 -14.67 -3.65 24.05
C TYR A 51 -13.53 -2.73 24.43
N ILE A 52 -12.86 -2.10 23.45
CA ILE A 52 -11.80 -1.11 23.68
C ILE A 52 -12.29 0.03 24.59
N GLN A 53 -13.50 0.53 24.35
CA GLN A 53 -14.09 1.62 25.14
C GLN A 53 -14.47 1.16 26.55
N ALA A 54 -15.11 0.01 26.69
CA ALA A 54 -15.52 -0.54 27.98
C ALA A 54 -14.33 -0.81 28.91
N GLU A 55 -13.26 -1.39 28.36
CA GLU A 55 -12.02 -1.73 29.08
C GLU A 55 -11.03 -0.56 29.16
N LYS A 56 -11.35 0.59 28.54
CA LYS A 56 -10.53 1.81 28.53
C LYS A 56 -9.10 1.55 28.03
N ILE A 57 -8.99 0.75 26.96
CA ILE A 57 -7.68 0.37 26.39
C ILE A 57 -7.07 1.61 25.69
N PRO A 58 -5.83 1.99 26.01
CA PRO A 58 -5.15 3.08 25.30
C PRO A 58 -4.99 2.74 23.81
N MET A 59 -5.52 3.61 22.95
CA MET A 59 -5.48 3.41 21.51
C MET A 59 -4.29 4.10 20.86
N ASN A 60 -3.88 3.56 19.71
CA ASN A 60 -2.90 4.24 18.87
C ASN A 60 -3.50 5.58 18.39
N PRO A 61 -2.84 6.73 18.64
CA PRO A 61 -3.35 8.05 18.25
C PRO A 61 -3.65 8.21 16.76
N LEU A 62 -3.04 7.38 15.89
CA LEU A 62 -3.35 7.39 14.47
C LEU A 62 -4.83 7.05 14.19
N TYR A 63 -5.49 6.26 15.02
CA TYR A 63 -6.93 6.01 14.85
C TYR A 63 -7.76 7.27 15.07
N GLU A 64 -7.38 8.13 16.03
CA GLU A 64 -8.02 9.43 16.27
C GLU A 64 -7.74 10.42 15.13
N MET A 65 -6.59 10.26 14.47
CA MET A 65 -6.29 10.98 13.24
C MET A 65 -7.11 10.47 12.05
N GLY A 66 -8.02 9.50 12.18
CA GLY A 66 -8.87 8.99 11.10
C GLY A 66 -8.23 7.90 10.24
N PHE A 67 -7.14 7.28 10.70
CA PHE A 67 -6.62 6.06 10.08
C PHE A 67 -7.41 4.85 10.56
N HIS A 68 -7.96 4.05 9.65
CA HIS A 68 -8.64 2.78 9.98
C HIS A 68 -7.70 1.57 9.86
N ARG A 69 -6.58 1.73 9.16
CA ARG A 69 -5.50 0.74 9.04
C ARG A 69 -4.18 1.43 9.37
N VAL A 70 -3.45 0.90 10.34
CA VAL A 70 -2.10 1.36 10.66
C VAL A 70 -1.08 0.34 10.13
N GLY A 71 -0.18 0.79 9.27
CA GLY A 71 0.88 -0.02 8.68
C GLY A 71 2.04 0.86 8.20
N CYS A 72 2.81 0.37 7.22
CA CYS A 72 3.88 1.17 6.62
C CYS A 72 3.32 2.40 5.88
N VAL A 73 3.88 3.58 6.16
CA VAL A 73 3.61 4.80 5.38
C VAL A 73 4.05 4.58 3.94
N GLY A 74 3.19 4.89 2.98
CA GLY A 74 3.45 4.68 1.56
C GLY A 74 3.28 3.24 1.08
N CYS A 75 2.66 2.34 1.87
CA CYS A 75 2.48 0.95 1.44
C CYS A 75 1.63 0.86 0.16
N PRO A 76 2.10 0.23 -0.93
CA PRO A 76 1.30 0.09 -2.17
C PRO A 76 -0.07 -0.57 -1.92
N MET A 77 -0.16 -1.45 -0.93
CA MET A 77 -1.41 -2.11 -0.53
C MET A 77 -2.41 -1.18 0.17
N ALA A 78 -2.02 0.04 0.56
CA ALA A 78 -2.91 1.05 1.13
C ALA A 78 -3.66 1.85 0.04
N GLY A 79 -3.41 1.58 -1.24
CA GLY A 79 -4.08 2.23 -2.36
C GLY A 79 -3.91 3.74 -2.34
N LYS A 80 -5.02 4.48 -2.45
CA LYS A 80 -5.03 5.95 -2.49
C LYS A 80 -4.86 6.65 -1.13
N GLN A 81 -4.93 5.92 -0.01
CA GLN A 81 -4.64 6.51 1.31
C GLN A 81 -3.20 7.02 1.43
N ARG A 82 -2.30 6.51 0.59
CA ARG A 82 -0.90 6.96 0.49
C ARG A 82 -0.75 8.47 0.26
N TYR A 83 -1.64 9.10 -0.51
CA TYR A 83 -1.58 10.56 -0.72
C TYR A 83 -1.81 11.33 0.59
N ARG A 84 -2.76 10.86 1.40
CA ARG A 84 -3.04 11.44 2.71
C ARG A 84 -1.90 11.18 3.67
N GLU A 85 -1.33 9.97 3.66
CA GLU A 85 -0.16 9.60 4.44
C GLU A 85 1.03 10.51 4.15
N PHE A 86 1.37 10.76 2.88
CA PHE A 86 2.49 11.62 2.50
C PHE A 86 2.24 13.10 2.79
N ARG A 87 0.99 13.57 2.71
CA ARG A 87 0.63 14.92 3.15
C ARG A 87 0.86 15.12 4.65
N ILE A 88 0.54 14.11 5.46
CA ILE A 88 0.71 14.17 6.93
C ILE A 88 2.18 13.91 7.31
N PHE A 89 2.85 13.00 6.62
CA PHE A 89 4.22 12.57 6.91
C PHE A 89 5.16 12.75 5.70
N PRO A 90 5.45 14.00 5.29
CA PRO A 90 6.18 14.29 4.05
C PRO A 90 7.64 13.81 4.06
N THR A 91 8.21 13.56 5.24
CA THR A 91 9.55 13.00 5.37
C THR A 91 9.68 11.62 4.73
N TYR A 92 8.62 10.80 4.79
CA TYR A 92 8.63 9.48 4.15
C TYR A 92 8.54 9.59 2.64
N GLU A 93 7.78 10.55 2.10
CA GLU A 93 7.76 10.80 0.65
C GLU A 93 9.17 11.13 0.14
N ARG A 94 9.86 12.05 0.82
CA ARG A 94 11.26 12.40 0.49
C ARG A 94 12.18 11.18 0.57
N ALA A 95 12.00 10.32 1.56
CA ALA A 95 12.79 9.10 1.69
C ALA A 95 12.55 8.13 0.52
N TYR A 96 11.29 7.93 0.10
CA TYR A 96 10.95 7.13 -1.08
C TYR A 96 11.58 7.69 -2.34
N ARG A 97 11.43 8.99 -2.61
CA ARG A 97 12.04 9.65 -3.78
C ARG A 97 13.55 9.48 -3.81
N ARG A 98 14.25 9.65 -2.67
CA ARG A 98 15.69 9.40 -2.56
C ARG A 98 16.07 7.95 -2.86
N ALA A 99 15.29 6.99 -2.35
CA ALA A 99 15.52 5.57 -2.62
C ALA A 99 15.32 5.24 -4.10
N PHE A 100 14.29 5.81 -4.74
CA PHE A 100 14.04 5.65 -6.16
C PHE A 100 15.14 6.27 -7.01
N ALA A 101 15.62 7.47 -6.68
CA ALA A 101 16.78 8.08 -7.32
C ALA A 101 18.00 7.15 -7.29
N LYS A 102 18.32 6.59 -6.12
CA LYS A 102 19.46 5.68 -5.98
C LYS A 102 19.27 4.39 -6.77
N MET A 103 18.05 3.86 -6.78
CA MET A 103 17.69 2.68 -7.56
C MET A 103 17.89 2.92 -9.07
N LEU A 104 17.46 4.07 -9.59
CA LEU A 104 17.63 4.44 -10.99
C LEU A 104 19.11 4.61 -11.38
N GLU A 105 19.91 5.26 -10.53
CA GLU A 105 21.37 5.37 -10.71
C GLU A 105 22.03 3.99 -10.85
N LEU A 106 21.73 3.07 -9.93
CA LEU A 106 22.31 1.72 -9.92
C LEU A 106 21.87 0.90 -11.13
N ARG A 107 20.61 1.05 -11.57
CA ARG A 107 20.13 0.40 -12.79
C ARG A 107 20.86 0.89 -14.04
N LYS A 108 21.11 2.19 -14.13
CA LYS A 108 21.89 2.79 -15.23
C LYS A 108 23.32 2.27 -15.22
N ALA A 109 23.98 2.24 -14.07
CA ALA A 109 25.33 1.70 -13.91
C ALA A 109 25.43 0.21 -14.28
N ALA A 110 24.38 -0.57 -14.00
CA ALA A 110 24.31 -1.99 -14.37
C ALA A 110 23.90 -2.25 -15.84
N GLY A 111 23.74 -1.21 -16.67
CA GLY A 111 23.29 -1.34 -18.06
C GLY A 111 21.83 -1.81 -18.19
N ARG A 112 21.04 -1.81 -17.11
CA ARG A 112 19.62 -2.23 -17.09
C ARG A 112 18.67 -1.06 -17.36
N GLN A 113 19.11 -0.15 -18.19
CA GLN A 113 18.32 0.98 -18.66
C GLN A 113 17.29 0.48 -19.67
N CYS A 114 16.04 0.89 -19.51
CA CYS A 114 15.00 0.64 -20.50
C CYS A 114 14.58 1.96 -21.13
N LYS A 115 14.05 1.89 -22.36
CA LYS A 115 13.70 3.07 -23.17
C LYS A 115 12.45 3.85 -22.68
N SER A 116 11.84 3.41 -21.58
CA SER A 116 10.65 4.07 -21.03
C SER A 116 11.03 5.21 -20.09
N ARG A 117 10.38 6.38 -20.25
CA ARG A 117 10.52 7.57 -19.37
C ARG A 117 10.30 7.24 -17.90
N LEU A 118 9.51 6.20 -17.62
CA LEU A 118 9.25 5.67 -16.28
C LEU A 118 10.51 5.33 -15.49
N TRP A 119 11.59 4.96 -16.17
CA TRP A 119 12.83 4.48 -15.54
C TRP A 119 14.02 5.43 -15.74
N SER A 120 13.77 6.63 -16.25
CA SER A 120 14.78 7.68 -16.38
C SER A 120 14.59 8.83 -15.38
N ASP A 121 13.37 9.01 -14.87
CA ASP A 121 13.01 10.13 -14.01
C ASP A 121 12.34 9.64 -12.70
N VAL A 122 12.76 10.22 -11.58
CA VAL A 122 12.27 9.85 -10.24
C VAL A 122 10.82 10.25 -10.07
N ASP A 123 10.42 11.40 -10.62
CA ASP A 123 9.08 11.93 -10.46
C ASP A 123 8.07 11.14 -11.31
N ALA A 124 8.44 10.80 -12.54
CA ALA A 124 7.69 9.85 -13.36
C ALA A 124 7.55 8.48 -12.68
N PHE A 125 8.62 7.94 -12.09
CA PHE A 125 8.57 6.67 -11.36
C PHE A 125 7.67 6.76 -10.13
N PHE A 126 7.79 7.83 -9.34
CA PHE A 126 7.00 8.04 -8.13
C PHE A 126 5.51 8.12 -8.47
N ARG A 127 5.13 8.84 -9.53
CA ARG A 127 3.73 8.97 -9.98
C ARG A 127 3.14 7.65 -10.43
N TRP A 128 3.86 6.89 -11.25
CA TRP A 128 3.46 5.53 -11.61
C TRP A 128 3.29 4.63 -10.38
N TRP A 129 4.23 4.70 -9.44
CA TRP A 129 4.18 3.94 -8.20
C TRP A 129 2.99 4.34 -7.32
N MET A 130 2.59 5.62 -7.35
CA MET A 130 1.36 6.15 -6.73
C MET A 130 0.07 5.80 -7.48
N GLU A 131 0.19 5.05 -8.59
CA GLU A 131 -0.91 4.73 -9.51
C GLU A 131 -1.61 5.99 -10.00
N ASP A 132 -0.84 7.06 -10.17
CA ASP A 132 -1.32 8.33 -10.68
C ASP A 132 -1.32 8.27 -12.21
N PRO A 133 -2.50 8.27 -12.86
CA PRO A 133 -2.57 8.22 -14.32
C PRO A 133 -2.08 9.53 -14.97
N GLY A 134 -1.83 10.59 -14.19
CA GLY A 134 -1.72 11.95 -14.69
C GLY A 134 -3.09 12.50 -15.10
N ILE A 135 -3.30 13.80 -14.94
CA ILE A 135 -4.51 14.44 -15.48
C ILE A 135 -4.23 14.79 -16.94
N PRO A 136 -5.02 14.29 -17.91
CA PRO A 136 -4.86 14.68 -19.30
C PRO A 136 -4.93 16.21 -19.46
N GLY A 137 -3.86 16.82 -19.99
CA GLY A 137 -3.76 18.27 -20.17
C GLY A 137 -3.28 19.06 -18.95
N GLN A 138 -2.83 18.40 -17.87
CA GLN A 138 -2.13 19.07 -16.79
C GLN A 138 -0.65 19.24 -17.15
N TYR A 139 -0.16 20.47 -17.00
CA TYR A 139 1.23 20.83 -17.26
C TYR A 139 1.91 21.18 -15.95
N GLU A 140 3.16 20.76 -15.81
CA GLU A 140 4.06 21.33 -14.82
C GLU A 140 4.69 22.59 -15.39
N LEU A 141 4.69 23.65 -14.59
CA LEU A 141 5.30 24.91 -14.95
C LEU A 141 6.70 24.95 -14.33
N SER A 142 7.73 24.78 -15.16
CA SER A 142 9.12 24.90 -14.74
C SER A 142 9.66 26.26 -15.19
N PHE A 143 10.16 27.05 -14.23
CA PHE A 143 10.80 28.33 -14.51
C PHE A 143 12.31 28.17 -14.43
N HIS A 144 13.00 28.45 -15.53
CA HIS A 144 14.45 28.45 -15.58
C HIS A 144 14.98 29.86 -15.27
N GLU A 145 15.53 30.04 -14.05
CA GLU A 145 16.05 31.33 -13.59
C GLU A 145 17.19 31.88 -14.47
N ASP A 146 18.02 31.01 -15.03
CA ASP A 146 19.18 31.41 -15.85
C ASP A 146 18.80 31.92 -17.25
N THR A 147 17.72 31.39 -17.83
CA THR A 147 17.24 31.81 -19.16
C THR A 147 16.01 32.71 -19.08
N ASN A 148 15.42 32.85 -17.89
CA ASN A 148 14.19 33.59 -17.63
C ASN A 148 12.99 33.05 -18.45
N GLU A 149 13.02 31.75 -18.77
CA GLU A 149 12.03 31.07 -19.62
C GLU A 149 11.11 30.16 -18.80
N ILE A 150 9.85 30.10 -19.25
CA ILE A 150 8.83 29.21 -18.70
C ILE A 150 8.67 28.02 -19.63
N TYR A 151 8.88 26.83 -19.11
CA TYR A 151 8.70 25.57 -19.79
C TYR A 151 7.42 24.89 -19.31
N TYR A 152 6.68 24.32 -20.27
CA TYR A 152 5.47 23.55 -20.02
C TYR A 152 5.76 22.10 -20.31
N ASP A 153 5.92 21.30 -19.26
CA ASP A 153 6.11 19.87 -19.41
C ASP A 153 4.79 19.15 -19.18
N TYR A 154 4.44 18.24 -20.10
CA TYR A 154 3.34 17.32 -19.87
C TYR A 154 3.68 16.46 -18.65
N LEU A 155 2.82 16.56 -17.64
CA LEU A 155 2.82 15.67 -16.49
C LEU A 155 2.46 14.26 -16.97
#